data_AF-A0A2T4JPA0-F1
#
_entry.id   AF-A0A2T4JPA0-F1
#
_cell.length_a   1.000
_cell.length_b   1.000
_cell.length_c   1.000
_cell.angle_alpha   90.00
_cell.angle_beta   90.00
_cell.angle_gamma   90.00
#
_symmetry.space_group_name_H-M   'P 1'
#
loop_
_entity.id
_entity.type
_entity.pdbx_description
1 polymer ?
#
loop_
_entity_poly.entity_id
_entity_poly.type
_entity_poly.pdbx_seq_one_letter_code
_entity_poly.pdbx_strand_id
1 'polypeptide(L)'
;MKILVTGGAGFIGSAVVRRAIRDGHAVVNVDALTYAACLANVAMVADHPAYAFEHADIRDAEAMARIFAAHRPDAVMHLAAESHVDRSIDGPGAFIDTNVRGTYVLLEAARAW
;
A
#
# COMPACT_ATOMS: atom_id res chain seq x y z
N MET A 1 7.44 -15.38 -4.39
CA MET A 1 7.51 -13.98 -4.86
C MET A 1 7.32 -13.06 -3.66
N LYS A 2 7.95 -11.89 -3.68
CA LYS A 2 7.72 -10.80 -2.76
C LYS A 2 6.84 -9.74 -3.43
N ILE A 3 5.70 -9.45 -2.82
CA ILE A 3 4.68 -8.55 -3.38
C ILE A 3 4.64 -7.29 -2.53
N LEU A 4 4.82 -6.12 -3.15
CA LEU A 4 4.54 -4.85 -2.52
C LEU A 4 3.05 -4.54 -2.70
N VAL A 5 2.32 -4.43 -1.60
CA VAL A 5 0.89 -4.10 -1.57
C VAL A 5 0.74 -2.72 -0.97
N THR A 6 0.20 -1.77 -1.72
CA THR A 6 -0.17 -0.45 -1.15
C THR A 6 -1.62 -0.46 -0.69
N GLY A 7 -1.94 0.18 0.44
CA GLY A 7 -3.29 0.21 1.00
C GLY A 7 -3.69 -1.10 1.69
N GLY A 8 -2.70 -1.90 2.12
CA GLY A 8 -2.93 -3.25 2.65
C GLY A 8 -3.54 -3.29 4.05
N ALA A 9 -3.69 -2.16 4.75
CA ALA A 9 -4.47 -2.07 5.98
C ALA A 9 -5.95 -1.70 5.74
N GLY A 10 -6.32 -1.39 4.49
CA GLY A 10 -7.70 -1.13 4.08
C GLY A 10 -8.54 -2.40 3.88
N PHE A 11 -9.79 -2.22 3.42
CA PHE A 11 -10.75 -3.31 3.27
C PHE A 11 -10.29 -4.40 2.28
N ILE A 12 -10.11 -4.06 1.00
CA ILE A 12 -9.67 -5.02 -0.03
C ILE A 12 -8.20 -5.38 0.15
N GLY A 13 -7.35 -4.38 0.42
CA GLY A 13 -5.91 -4.57 0.58
C GLY A 13 -5.57 -5.60 1.66
N SER A 14 -6.22 -5.55 2.82
CA SER A 14 -5.97 -6.52 3.89
C SER A 14 -6.37 -7.94 3.51
N ALA A 15 -7.43 -8.13 2.72
CA ALA A 15 -7.79 -9.44 2.20
C ALA A 15 -6.74 -9.98 1.23
N VAL A 16 -6.18 -9.12 0.37
CA VAL A 16 -5.06 -9.45 -0.52
C VAL A 16 -3.82 -9.83 0.29
N VAL A 17 -3.45 -9.05 1.31
CA VAL A 17 -2.32 -9.34 2.20
C VAL A 17 -2.49 -10.72 2.85
N ARG A 18 -3.62 -10.96 3.51
CA ARG A 18 -3.91 -12.25 4.19
C ARG A 18 -3.90 -13.43 3.21
N ARG A 19 -4.39 -13.21 1.99
CA ARG A 19 -4.39 -14.23 0.93
C ARG A 19 -2.97 -14.54 0.45
N ALA A 20 -2.19 -13.52 0.13
CA ALA A 20 -0.84 -13.69 -0.40
C ALA A 20 0.09 -14.40 0.59
N ILE A 21 0.02 -14.05 1.87
CA ILE A 21 0.77 -14.75 2.94
C ILE A 21 0.36 -16.22 3.01
N ARG A 22 -0.95 -16.52 3.00
CA ARG A 22 -1.46 -17.90 3.03
C ARG A 22 -0.99 -18.72 1.82
N ASP A 23 -0.92 -18.10 0.65
CA ASP A 23 -0.49 -18.75 -0.59
C ASP A 23 1.05 -18.85 -0.70
N GLY A 24 1.80 -18.50 0.36
CA GLY A 24 3.25 -18.68 0.46
C GLY A 24 4.07 -17.55 -0.16
N HIS A 25 3.47 -16.37 -0.38
CA HIS A 25 4.20 -15.18 -0.83
C HIS A 25 4.68 -14.35 0.35
N ALA A 26 5.76 -13.59 0.13
CA ALA A 26 6.16 -12.53 1.04
C ALA A 26 5.41 -11.24 0.66
N VAL A 27 5.02 -10.45 1.65
CA VAL A 27 4.25 -9.22 1.47
C VAL A 27 4.94 -8.07 2.18
N VAL A 28 5.13 -6.97 1.45
CA VAL A 28 5.48 -5.66 2.01
C VAL A 28 4.24 -4.78 1.90
N ASN A 29 3.58 -4.55 3.03
CA ASN A 29 2.38 -3.73 3.09
C ASN A 29 2.77 -2.27 3.36
N VAL A 30 2.54 -1.41 2.37
CA VAL A 30 2.71 0.04 2.47
C VAL A 30 1.34 0.67 2.72
N ASP A 31 1.16 1.37 3.82
CA ASP A 31 -0.10 2.05 4.11
C ASP A 31 0.14 3.35 4.87
N ALA A 32 -0.63 4.40 4.54
CA ALA A 32 -0.54 5.70 5.20
C ALA A 32 -1.32 5.75 6.54
N LEU A 33 -2.10 4.72 6.84
CA LEU A 33 -2.98 4.63 8.01
C LEU A 33 -3.95 5.82 8.11
N THR A 34 -4.60 6.15 6.98
CA THR A 34 -5.67 7.15 6.96
C THR A 34 -6.91 6.63 7.70
N TYR A 35 -8.00 7.42 7.72
CA TYR A 35 -9.25 7.02 8.38
C TYR A 35 -9.83 5.67 7.90
N ALA A 36 -9.46 5.21 6.70
CA ALA A 36 -9.99 3.98 6.10
C ALA A 36 -9.16 2.72 6.42
N ALA A 37 -8.03 2.89 7.13
CA ALA A 37 -7.08 1.83 7.42
C ALA A 37 -7.17 1.36 8.88
N CYS A 38 -6.98 0.06 9.10
CA CYS A 38 -6.97 -0.52 10.45
C CYS A 38 -5.98 -1.70 10.52
N LEU A 39 -4.98 -1.61 11.40
CA LEU A 39 -4.00 -2.69 11.59
C LEU A 39 -4.63 -3.99 12.11
N ALA A 40 -5.79 -3.91 12.79
CA ALA A 40 -6.54 -5.11 13.20
C ALA A 40 -6.93 -5.99 11.99
N ASN A 41 -7.08 -5.41 10.79
CA ASN A 41 -7.38 -6.15 9.57
C ASN A 41 -6.25 -7.11 9.17
N VAL A 42 -5.01 -6.83 9.56
CA VAL A 42 -3.83 -7.65 9.23
C VAL A 42 -3.19 -8.31 10.46
N ALA A 43 -3.82 -8.19 11.65
CA ALA A 43 -3.28 -8.72 12.90
C ALA A 43 -2.88 -10.20 12.85
N MET A 44 -3.66 -11.04 12.13
CA MET A 44 -3.37 -12.47 12.01
C MET A 44 -2.10 -12.82 11.23
N VAL A 45 -1.52 -11.86 10.50
CA VAL A 45 -0.25 -12.04 9.78
C VAL A 45 0.83 -11.08 10.26
N ALA A 46 0.57 -10.28 11.29
CA ALA A 46 1.47 -9.21 11.73
C ALA A 46 2.85 -9.73 12.15
N ASP A 47 2.89 -10.89 12.81
CA ASP A 47 4.12 -11.54 13.27
C ASP A 47 4.65 -12.60 12.28
N HIS A 48 4.05 -12.72 11.09
CA HIS A 48 4.49 -13.70 10.11
C HIS A 48 5.85 -13.27 9.51
N PRO A 49 6.88 -14.14 9.44
CA PRO A 49 8.22 -13.75 8.97
C PRO A 49 8.26 -13.29 7.51
N ALA A 50 7.24 -13.61 6.73
CA ALA A 50 7.07 -13.16 5.35
C ALA A 50 6.25 -11.86 5.21
N TYR A 51 5.81 -11.25 6.30
CA TYR A 51 5.06 -9.99 6.30
C TYR A 51 5.94 -8.85 6.84
N ALA A 52 6.00 -7.75 6.10
CA ALA A 52 6.62 -6.51 6.55
C ALA A 52 5.61 -5.37 6.38
N PHE A 53 5.61 -4.43 7.34
CA PHE A 53 4.77 -3.24 7.29
C PHE A 53 5.64 -1.98 7.19
N GLU A 54 5.33 -1.13 6.22
CA GLU A 54 5.92 0.19 6.03
C GLU A 54 4.81 1.24 6.19
N HIS A 55 4.84 2.00 7.29
CA HIS A 55 3.95 3.15 7.45
C HIS A 55 4.49 4.30 6.60
N ALA A 56 3.96 4.45 5.39
CA ALA A 56 4.40 5.45 4.44
C ALA A 56 3.25 5.86 3.50
N ASP A 57 3.39 7.05 2.94
CA ASP A 57 2.45 7.60 1.98
C ASP A 57 2.97 7.40 0.56
N ILE A 58 2.13 6.93 -0.36
CA ILE A 58 2.50 6.75 -1.78
C ILE A 58 2.85 8.09 -2.46
N ARG A 59 2.47 9.22 -1.88
CA ARG A 59 2.83 10.57 -2.34
C ARG A 59 4.27 10.97 -1.98
N ASP A 60 4.92 10.25 -1.06
CA ASP A 60 6.30 10.47 -0.64
C ASP A 60 7.27 9.71 -1.55
N ALA A 61 7.88 10.43 -2.48
CA ALA A 61 8.80 9.86 -3.46
C ALA A 61 10.07 9.27 -2.83
N GLU A 62 10.60 9.89 -1.78
CA GLU A 62 11.80 9.40 -1.10
C GLU A 62 11.51 8.12 -0.33
N ALA A 63 10.36 8.07 0.35
CA ALA A 63 9.91 6.85 1.02
C ALA A 63 9.68 5.72 0.02
N MET A 64 9.01 5.98 -1.12
CA MET A 64 8.78 4.94 -2.13
C MET A 64 10.10 4.43 -2.71
N ALA A 65 11.03 5.32 -3.07
CA ALA A 65 12.35 4.92 -3.55
C ALA A 65 13.11 4.06 -2.53
N ARG A 66 13.12 4.46 -1.25
CA ARG A 66 13.73 3.69 -0.16
C ARG A 66 13.11 2.31 -0.02
N ILE A 67 11.78 2.22 -0.03
CA ILE A 67 11.05 0.96 0.18
C ILE A 67 11.32 -0.01 -0.98
N PHE A 68 11.29 0.46 -2.22
CA PHE A 68 11.63 -0.35 -3.39
C PHE A 68 13.07 -0.88 -3.30
N ALA A 69 14.04 -0.01 -2.99
CA ALA A 69 15.44 -0.40 -2.85
C ALA A 69 15.68 -1.42 -1.72
N ALA A 70 15.03 -1.22 -0.57
CA ALA A 70 15.19 -2.08 0.61
C ALA A 70 14.54 -3.46 0.42
N HIS A 71 13.32 -3.49 -0.13
CA HIS A 71 12.53 -4.71 -0.18
C HIS A 71 12.69 -5.49 -1.48
N ARG A 72 12.94 -4.81 -2.59
CA ARG A 72 13.11 -5.41 -3.92
C ARG A 72 11.93 -6.33 -4.34
N PRO A 73 10.70 -5.80 -4.48
CA PRO A 73 9.52 -6.62 -4.74
C PRO A 73 9.49 -7.18 -6.18
N ASP A 74 9.08 -8.43 -6.36
CA ASP A 74 8.90 -9.04 -7.68
C ASP A 74 7.64 -8.53 -8.40
N ALA A 75 6.65 -8.04 -7.64
CA ALA A 75 5.39 -7.52 -8.14
C ALA A 75 4.83 -6.42 -7.25
N VAL A 76 4.03 -5.53 -7.84
CA VAL A 76 3.30 -4.46 -7.14
C VAL A 76 1.80 -4.66 -7.31
N MET A 77 1.06 -4.64 -6.20
CA MET A 77 -0.40 -4.55 -6.19
C MET A 77 -0.79 -3.19 -5.57
N HIS A 78 -1.31 -2.29 -6.40
CA HIS A 78 -1.62 -0.92 -6.00
C HIS A 78 -3.10 -0.76 -5.63
N LEU A 79 -3.41 -0.61 -4.34
CA LEU A 79 -4.78 -0.42 -3.83
C LEU A 79 -4.93 0.81 -2.90
N ALA A 80 -3.84 1.51 -2.57
CA ALA A 80 -3.90 2.75 -1.79
C ALA A 80 -4.62 3.86 -2.58
N ALA A 81 -5.74 4.35 -2.04
CA ALA A 81 -6.55 5.40 -2.65
C ALA A 81 -7.51 6.02 -1.61
N GLU A 82 -7.99 7.22 -1.91
CA GLU A 82 -9.28 7.70 -1.40
C GLU A 82 -10.40 7.07 -2.23
N SER A 83 -11.34 6.39 -1.57
CA SER A 83 -12.31 5.51 -2.25
C SER A 83 -13.79 5.88 -2.05
N HIS A 84 -14.10 6.81 -1.14
CA HIS A 84 -15.48 7.11 -0.77
C HIS A 84 -16.09 8.23 -1.61
N VAL A 85 -17.08 7.93 -2.44
CA VAL A 85 -17.65 8.91 -3.40
C VAL A 85 -18.16 10.17 -2.69
N ASP A 86 -18.90 10.04 -1.59
CA ASP A 86 -19.43 11.24 -0.90
C ASP A 86 -18.32 12.18 -0.42
N ARG A 87 -17.18 11.63 0.05
CA ARG A 87 -16.03 12.45 0.44
C ARG A 87 -15.35 13.13 -0.73
N SER A 88 -15.46 12.57 -1.94
CA SER A 88 -14.93 13.20 -3.15
C SER A 88 -15.74 14.41 -3.59
N ILE A 89 -17.02 14.48 -3.20
CA ILE A 89 -17.88 15.64 -3.46
C ILE A 89 -17.49 16.78 -2.53
N ASP A 90 -17.34 16.49 -1.24
CA ASP A 90 -17.02 17.50 -0.22
C ASP A 90 -15.55 17.96 -0.26
N GLY A 91 -14.63 17.05 -0.62
CA GLY A 91 -13.18 17.27 -0.56
C GLY A 91 -12.40 16.59 -1.70
N PRO A 92 -12.61 17.00 -2.97
CA PRO A 92 -12.00 16.33 -4.14
C PRO A 92 -10.47 16.40 -4.18
N GLY A 93 -9.86 17.40 -3.52
CA GLY A 93 -8.41 17.58 -3.52
C GLY A 93 -7.63 16.36 -3.00
N ALA A 94 -8.16 15.67 -1.98
CA ALA A 94 -7.55 14.47 -1.42
C ALA A 94 -7.51 13.30 -2.43
N PHE A 95 -8.52 13.22 -3.31
CA PHE A 95 -8.62 12.20 -4.35
C PHE A 95 -7.64 12.46 -5.49
N ILE A 96 -7.47 13.71 -5.91
CA ILE A 96 -6.46 14.07 -6.91
C ILE A 96 -5.05 13.81 -6.38
N ASP A 97 -4.77 14.24 -5.16
CA ASP A 97 -3.44 14.11 -4.57
C ASP A 97 -3.06 12.64 -4.31
N THR A 98 -3.99 11.83 -3.78
CA THR A 98 -3.71 10.42 -3.50
C THR A 98 -3.81 9.55 -4.76
N ASN A 99 -4.92 9.63 -5.49
CA ASN A 99 -5.24 8.65 -6.54
C ASN A 99 -4.57 8.97 -7.88
N VAL A 100 -4.18 10.22 -8.11
CA VAL A 100 -3.51 10.62 -9.37
C VAL A 100 -2.04 10.88 -9.11
N ARG A 101 -1.72 11.85 -8.24
CA ARG A 101 -0.32 12.18 -7.95
C ARG A 101 0.38 11.05 -7.21
N GLY A 102 -0.25 10.43 -6.21
CA GLY A 102 0.32 9.27 -5.51
C GLY A 102 0.61 8.10 -6.45
N THR A 103 -0.29 7.78 -7.37
CA THR A 103 -0.05 6.77 -8.40
C THR A 103 1.11 7.15 -9.32
N TYR A 104 1.22 8.42 -9.74
CA TYR A 104 2.36 8.90 -10.53
C TYR A 104 3.69 8.72 -9.78
N VAL A 105 3.75 9.09 -8.50
CA VAL A 105 4.95 8.93 -7.67
C VAL A 105 5.33 7.45 -7.55
N LEU A 106 4.36 6.57 -7.30
CA LEU A 106 4.59 5.13 -7.22
C LEU A 106 5.10 4.55 -8.55
N LEU A 107 4.56 5.00 -9.68
CA LEU A 107 5.02 4.60 -11.02
C LEU A 107 6.46 5.03 -11.29
N GLU A 108 6.83 6.26 -10.92
CA GLU A 108 8.22 6.73 -11.07
C GLU A 108 9.19 5.94 -10.19
N ALA A 109 8.79 5.61 -8.96
CA ALA A 109 9.59 4.76 -8.08
C ALA A 109 9.77 3.35 -8.68
N ALA A 110 8.70 2.74 -9.21
CA ALA A 110 8.77 1.43 -9.85
C ALA A 110 9.59 1.42 -11.14
N ARG A 111 9.59 2.52 -11.91
CA ARG A 111 10.36 2.66 -13.16
C ARG A 111 11.87 2.82 -12.90
N ALA A 112 12.24 3.47 -11.80
CA ALA A 112 13.63 3.81 -11.49
C ALA A 112 14.39 2.71 -10.72
N TRP A 113 13.68 1.66 -10.28
CA TRP A 113 14.18 0.61 -9.40
C TRP A 113 14.86 -0.55 -10.13
#